data_AF-G1VH98-F1
#
_entry.id   AF-G1VH98-F1
#
_cell.length_a   1.000
_cell.length_b   1.000
_cell.length_c   1.000
_cell.angle_alpha   90.00
_cell.angle_beta   90.00
_cell.angle_gamma   90.00
#
_symmetry.space_group_name_H-M   'P 1'
#
loop_
_entity.id
_entity.type
_entity.pdbx_description
1 polymer ?
#
loop_
_entity_poly.entity_id
_entity_poly.type
_entity_poly.pdbx_seq_one_letter_code
_entity_poly.pdbx_strand_id
1 'polypeptide(L)' 'MEKKQAELINQSKFKEAMEMDIDEIISKHGTKYNDNMKEMIDYAYSKGYIDEDSKTKLKNKIDH' A
#
# COMPACT_ATOMS: atom_id res chain seq x y z
N MET A 1 9.74 -24.09 -4.57
CA MET A 1 9.54 -22.94 -5.47
C MET A 1 8.17 -22.29 -5.29
N GLU A 2 7.11 -23.02 -4.94
CA GLU A 2 5.73 -22.49 -4.81
C GLU A 2 5.53 -21.41 -3.74
N LYS A 3 6.19 -21.51 -2.58
CA LYS A 3 6.01 -20.55 -1.47
C LYS A 3 6.36 -19.11 -1.85
N LYS A 4 7.51 -18.92 -2.50
CA LYS A 4 7.98 -17.59 -2.95
C LYS A 4 7.05 -16.98 -4.00
N GLN A 5 6.51 -17.81 -4.90
CA GLN A 5 5.56 -17.33 -5.90
C GLN A 5 4.24 -16.92 -5.25
N ALA A 6 3.73 -17.71 -4.30
CA ALA A 6 2.53 -17.37 -3.54
C ALA A 6 2.71 -16.08 -2.72
N GLU A 7 3.86 -15.89 -2.09
CA GLU A 7 4.22 -14.65 -1.38
C GLU A 7 4.19 -13.44 -2.30
N LEU A 8 4.84 -13.53 -3.47
CA LEU A 8 4.84 -12.43 -4.46
C LEU A 8 3.42 -12.12 -4.97
N ILE A 9 2.61 -13.15 -5.25
CA ILE A 9 1.22 -12.96 -5.66
C ILE A 9 0.41 -12.28 -4.55
N ASN A 10 0.60 -12.69 -3.30
CA ASN A 10 -0.10 -12.07 -2.17
C ASN A 10 0.34 -10.61 -1.99
N GLN A 11 1.64 -10.33 -2.10
CA GLN A 11 2.16 -8.97 -2.00
C GLN A 11 1.58 -8.04 -3.07
N SER A 12 1.49 -8.51 -4.32
CA SER A 12 0.84 -7.75 -5.40
C SER A 12 -0.64 -7.48 -5.11
N LYS A 13 -1.37 -8.47 -4.60
CA LYS A 13 -2.80 -8.31 -4.25
C LYS A 13 -3.00 -7.34 -3.08
N PHE A 14 -2.14 -7.38 -2.07
CA PHE A 14 -2.20 -6.44 -0.94
C PHE A 14 -1.93 -5.01 -1.41
N LYS A 15 -0.92 -4.81 -2.27
CA LYS A 15 -0.67 -3.51 -2.90
C LYS A 15 -1.91 -2.99 -3.63
N GLU A 16 -2.52 -3.79 -4.50
CA GLU A 16 -3.71 -3.39 -5.26
C GLU A 16 -4.89 -3.00 -4.36
N ALA A 17 -5.12 -3.76 -3.29
CA ALA A 17 -6.16 -3.43 -2.30
C ALA A 17 -5.90 -2.09 -1.62
N MET A 18 -4.65 -1.84 -1.19
CA MET A 18 -4.27 -0.57 -0.58
C MET A 18 -4.36 0.61 -1.56
N GLU A 19 -4.06 0.41 -2.86
CA GLU A 19 -4.24 1.45 -3.88
C GLU A 19 -5.70 1.87 -4.00
N MET A 20 -6.64 0.93 -4.00
CA MET A 20 -8.07 1.22 -4.04
C MET A 20 -8.53 2.01 -2.80
N ASP A 21 -8.09 1.59 -1.60
CA ASP A 21 -8.44 2.29 -0.36
C ASP A 21 -7.89 3.72 -0.34
N ILE A 22 -6.64 3.92 -0.79
CA ILE A 22 -6.04 5.26 -0.89
C ILE A 22 -6.82 6.14 -1.87
N ASP A 23 -7.17 5.61 -3.06
CA ASP A 23 -7.96 6.35 -4.04
C ASP A 23 -9.34 6.76 -3.50
N GLU A 24 -10.00 5.86 -2.78
CA GLU A 24 -11.29 6.14 -2.17
C GLU A 24 -11.18 7.22 -1.08
N ILE A 25 -10.17 7.12 -0.21
CA ILE A 25 -9.94 8.09 0.88
C ILE A 25 -9.61 9.47 0.30
N ILE A 26 -8.71 9.56 -0.67
CA ILE A 26 -8.36 10.82 -1.33
C ILE A 26 -9.59 11.42 -2.02
N SER A 27 -10.38 10.60 -2.72
CA SER A 27 -11.60 11.05 -3.40
C SER A 27 -12.63 11.64 -2.43
N LYS A 28 -12.82 11.01 -1.26
CA LYS A 28 -13.86 11.40 -0.28
C LYS A 28 -13.41 12.47 0.70
N HIS A 29 -12.12 12.50 1.03
CA HIS A 29 -11.60 13.25 2.17
C HIS A 29 -10.42 14.17 1.83
N GLY A 30 -9.98 14.17 0.57
CA GLY A 30 -8.78 14.90 0.15
C GLY A 30 -7.56 14.46 0.95
N THR A 31 -6.74 15.42 1.36
CA THR A 31 -5.45 15.17 2.02
C THR A 31 -5.53 14.95 3.52
N LYS A 32 -6.74 14.96 4.11
CA LYS A 32 -6.94 14.95 5.57
C LYS A 32 -6.28 13.77 6.27
N TYR A 33 -6.19 12.62 5.61
CA TYR A 33 -5.70 11.37 6.19
C TYR A 33 -4.38 10.89 5.59
N ASN A 34 -3.63 11.76 4.92
CA ASN A 34 -2.39 11.39 4.25
C ASN A 34 -1.37 10.76 5.21
N ASP A 35 -1.19 11.33 6.40
CA ASP A 35 -0.25 10.81 7.39
C ASP A 35 -0.69 9.42 7.91
N ASN A 36 -1.98 9.25 8.21
CA ASN A 36 -2.55 7.96 8.61
C ASN A 36 -2.37 6.89 7.51
N MET A 37 -2.55 7.25 6.24
CA MET A 37 -2.32 6.32 5.13
C MET A 37 -0.83 5.97 4.99
N LYS A 38 0.09 6.91 5.22
CA LYS A 38 1.53 6.63 5.24
C LYS A 38 1.92 5.67 6.36
N GLU A 39 1.35 5.84 7.55
CA GLU A 39 1.54 4.92 8.68
C GLU A 39 1.00 3.51 8.37
N MET A 40 -0.16 3.42 7.72
CA MET A 40 -0.75 2.15 7.27
C MET A 40 0.13 1.44 6.24
N ILE A 41 0.74 2.18 5.31
CA ILE A 41 1.73 1.64 4.35
C ILE A 41 2.98 1.14 5.06
N ASP A 42 3.53 1.92 6.01
CA ASP A 42 4.71 1.52 6.77
C ASP A 42 4.45 0.26 7.60
N TYR A 43 3.26 0.15 8.18
CA TYR A 43 2.83 -1.05 8.89
C TYR A 43 2.78 -2.25 7.94
N ALA A 44 2.12 -2.13 6.78
CA ALA A 44 2.00 -3.23 5.80
C ALA A 44 3.38 -3.72 5.32
N TYR A 45 4.31 -2.80 5.05
CA TYR A 45 5.69 -3.12 4.72
C TYR A 45 6.41 -3.83 5.87
N SER A 46 6.30 -3.33 7.11
CA SER A 46 6.95 -3.95 8.28
C SER A 46 6.47 -5.38 8.55
N LYS A 47 5.26 -5.72 8.11
CA LYS A 47 4.68 -7.07 8.21
C LYS A 47 4.99 -7.96 7.01
N GLY A 48 5.66 -7.43 5.98
CA GLY A 48 5.98 -8.14 4.75
C GLY A 48 4.77 -8.36 3.82
N TYR A 49 3.66 -7.65 4.05
CA TYR A 49 2.47 -7.72 3.19
C TYR A 49 2.68 -7.04 1.85
N ILE A 50 3.63 -6.11 1.77
CA ILE A 50 4.05 -5.45 0.54
C ILE A 50 5.58 -5.36 0.52
N ASP A 51 6.17 -5.21 -0.67
CA ASP A 51 7.60 -4.96 -0.84
C ASP A 51 7.95 -3.45 -0.79
N GLU A 52 9.25 -3.13 -0.82
CA GLU A 52 9.74 -1.75 -0.75
C GLU A 52 9.31 -0.89 -1.97
N ASP A 53 9.24 -1.51 -3.16
CA ASP A 53 8.80 -0.83 -4.38
C ASP A 53 7.33 -0.42 -4.27
N SER A 54 6.48 -1.32 -3.78
CA SER A 54 5.07 -1.08 -3.49
C SER A 54 4.92 0.03 -2.45
N LYS A 55 5.65 -0.03 -1.34
CA LYS A 55 5.66 1.03 -0.31
C LYS A 55 6.00 2.39 -0.90
N THR A 56 7.03 2.46 -1.73
CA THR A 56 7.47 3.73 -2.37
C THR A 56 6.40 4.28 -3.31
N LYS A 57 5.82 3.43 -4.17
CA LYS A 57 4.74 3.81 -5.11
C LYS A 57 3.50 4.32 -4.37
N LEU A 58 3.07 3.61 -3.32
CA LEU A 58 1.91 3.98 -2.52
C LEU A 58 2.12 5.31 -1.81
N LYS A 59 3.30 5.56 -1.22
CA LYS A 59 3.60 6.84 -0.58
C LYS A 59 3.63 8.00 -1.57
N ASN A 60 4.26 7.82 -2.73
CA ASN A 60 4.29 8.85 -3.78
C ASN A 60 2.88 9.22 -4.27
N LYS A 61 1.95 8.26 -4.30
CA LYS A 61 0.55 8.50 -4.67
C LYS A 61 -0.20 9.39 -3.66
N ILE A 62 0.20 9.36 -2.39
CA ILE A 62 -0.39 10.19 -1.32
C ILE A 62 0.17 11.63 -1.35
N ASP A 63 1.42 11.77 -1.79
CA ASP A 63 2.12 13.07 -1.84
C ASP A 63 1.77 13.91 -3.09
N HIS A 64 1.00 13.36 -4.03
CA HIS A 64 0.51 14.01 -5.25
C HIS A 64 -0.98 14.31 -5.18
#